data_AF-A0A7Y5DAN0-F1
#
_entry.id   AF-A0A7Y5DAN0-F1
#
_cell.length_a   1.000
_cell.length_b   1.000
_cell.length_c   1.000
_cell.angle_alpha   90.00
_cell.angle_beta   90.00
_cell.angle_gamma   90.00
#
_symmetry.space_group_name_H-M   'P 1'
#
loop_
_entity.id
_entity.type
_entity.pdbx_description
1 polymer ?
#
loop_
_entity_poly.entity_id
_entity_poly.type
_entity_poly.pdbx_seq_one_letter_code
_entity_poly.pdbx_strand_id
1 'polypeptide(L)'
;MKGITRAYLLYVINDCIKITIHYRRKTADNYFAKAITDATEEELIDFIATIPYFSIELKDFLVGNLTVQTIIISQDWEKDFARKSIAWATDPKWTETDMSFLATNFKNVVIGDALTMPY
;
A
#
# COMPACT_ATOMS: atom_id res chain seq x y z
N MET A 1 -21.02 -7.80 4.94
CA MET A 1 -20.53 -6.41 5.05
C MET A 1 -19.73 -6.30 6.33
N LYS A 2 -18.50 -5.78 6.28
CA LYS A 2 -17.67 -5.54 7.46
C LYS A 2 -17.39 -4.04 7.55
N GLY A 3 -17.60 -3.46 8.72
CA GLY A 3 -17.07 -2.12 9.01
C GLY A 3 -15.56 -2.24 9.14
N ILE A 4 -14.83 -1.49 8.32
CA ILE A 4 -13.37 -1.48 8.33
C ILE A 4 -12.89 -0.11 8.78
N THR A 5 -12.00 -0.12 9.76
CA THR A 5 -11.41 1.10 10.32
C THR A 5 -10.23 1.55 9.49
N ARG A 6 -9.96 2.85 9.51
CA ARG A 6 -8.72 3.44 8.96
C ARG A 6 -7.47 2.68 9.43
N ALA A 7 -7.42 2.34 10.72
CA ALA A 7 -6.30 1.60 11.32
C ALA A 7 -6.03 0.26 10.64
N TYR A 8 -7.09 -0.46 10.24
CA TYR A 8 -6.94 -1.72 9.51
C TYR A 8 -6.35 -1.51 8.12
N LEU A 9 -6.81 -0.50 7.36
CA LEU A 9 -6.26 -0.22 6.03
C LEU A 9 -4.80 0.21 6.10
N LEU A 10 -4.44 1.01 7.10
CA LEU A 10 -3.04 1.38 7.36
C LEU A 10 -2.18 0.17 7.72
N TYR A 11 -2.73 -0.78 8.47
CA TYR A 11 -2.05 -2.04 8.77
C TYR A 11 -1.77 -2.84 7.49
N VAL A 12 -2.75 -2.96 6.59
CA VAL A 12 -2.58 -3.64 5.29
C VAL A 12 -1.49 -2.96 4.45
N ILE A 13 -1.51 -1.63 4.38
CA ILE A 13 -0.47 -0.86 3.67
C ILE A 13 0.91 -1.11 4.30
N ASN A 14 1.01 -1.04 5.62
CA ASN A 14 2.27 -1.27 6.32
C ASN A 14 2.82 -2.67 6.04
N ASP A 15 1.97 -3.70 6.08
CA ASP A 15 2.37 -5.08 5.76
C ASP A 15 2.91 -5.21 4.32
N CYS A 16 2.30 -4.51 3.37
CA CYS A 16 2.78 -4.46 1.98
C CYS A 16 4.14 -3.76 1.86
N ILE A 17 4.32 -2.63 2.53
CA ILE A 17 5.54 -1.82 2.44
C ILE A 17 6.72 -2.48 3.16
N LYS A 18 6.49 -3.18 4.29
CA LYS A 18 7.57 -3.83 5.07
C LYS A 18 8.46 -4.74 4.23
N ILE A 19 7.90 -5.39 3.22
CA ILE A 19 8.63 -6.32 2.35
C ILE A 19 9.57 -5.55 1.40
N THR A 20 9.22 -4.31 1.03
CA THR A 20 9.91 -3.56 -0.03
C THR A 20 10.64 -2.30 0.45
N ILE A 21 10.40 -1.84 1.68
CA ILE A 21 10.96 -0.60 2.23
C ILE A 21 12.48 -0.57 2.29
N HIS A 22 13.12 -1.73 2.48
CA HIS A 22 14.58 -1.84 2.49
C HIS A 22 15.21 -1.42 1.17
N TYR A 23 14.56 -1.72 0.06
CA TYR A 23 15.03 -1.33 -1.26
C TYR A 23 14.90 0.17 -1.47
N ARG A 24 13.80 0.76 -0.98
CA ARG A 24 13.60 2.22 -0.99
C ARG A 24 14.67 2.96 -0.19
N ARG A 25 15.04 2.44 0.98
CA ARG A 25 16.10 3.02 1.84
C ARG A 25 17.51 2.84 1.27
N LYS A 26 17.69 2.15 0.14
CA LYS A 26 18.99 1.77 -0.46
C LYS A 26 19.95 1.14 0.56
N THR A 27 19.40 0.43 1.56
CA THR A 27 20.21 -0.21 2.56
C THR A 27 20.88 -1.42 1.90
N ALA A 28 22.18 -1.34 1.60
CA ALA A 28 22.97 -2.40 0.99
C ALA A 28 23.16 -3.64 1.89
N ASP A 29 22.46 -3.71 3.03
CA ASP A 29 22.59 -4.78 4.00
C ASP A 29 21.79 -6.00 3.56
N ASN A 30 22.38 -7.18 3.75
CA ASN A 30 21.78 -8.48 3.47
C ASN A 30 20.32 -8.57 3.99
N TYR A 31 19.36 -8.52 3.06
CA TYR A 31 17.92 -8.65 3.27
C TYR A 31 17.54 -9.83 4.19
N PHE A 32 18.30 -10.93 4.15
CA PHE A 32 18.07 -12.13 4.94
C PHE A 32 18.66 -12.10 6.36
N ALA A 33 19.48 -11.11 6.70
CA ALA A 33 20.24 -11.08 7.95
C ALA A 33 19.72 -10.04 8.97
N LYS A 34 18.77 -9.18 8.59
CA LYS A 34 18.25 -8.11 9.45
C LYS A 34 16.79 -8.34 9.82
N ALA A 35 16.42 -7.93 11.04
CA ALA A 35 15.03 -7.93 11.49
C ALA A 35 14.18 -7.08 10.52
N ILE A 36 12.99 -7.60 10.17
CA ILE A 36 11.96 -6.89 9.40
C ILE A 36 11.81 -5.52 10.03
N THR A 37 12.20 -4.46 9.32
CA THR A 37 12.15 -3.10 9.88
C THR A 37 10.85 -2.47 9.45
N ASP A 38 10.09 -1.96 10.41
CA ASP A 38 8.82 -1.30 10.13
C ASP A 38 9.03 -0.02 9.30
N ALA A 39 8.05 0.28 8.44
CA ALA A 39 7.97 1.56 7.77
C ALA A 39 7.68 2.66 8.80
N THR A 40 8.36 3.80 8.66
CA THR A 40 8.07 4.98 9.47
C THR A 40 6.72 5.58 9.05
N GLU A 41 6.12 6.38 9.94
CA GLU A 41 4.86 7.07 9.65
C GLU A 41 4.99 8.01 8.43
N GLU A 42 6.13 8.69 8.29
CA GLU A 42 6.42 9.56 7.14
C GLU A 42 6.49 8.77 5.83
N GLU A 43 7.17 7.62 5.80
CA GLU A 43 7.23 6.76 4.62
C GLU A 43 5.86 6.17 4.26
N LEU A 44 5.03 5.90 5.27
CA LEU A 44 3.68 5.40 5.05
C LEU A 44 2.77 6.49 4.46
N ILE A 45 2.87 7.73 4.95
CA ILE A 45 2.16 8.88 4.38
C ILE A 45 2.61 9.13 2.94
N ASP A 46 3.91 9.10 2.69
CA ASP A 46 4.46 9.32 1.35
C ASP A 46 4.06 8.21 0.37
N PHE A 47 3.96 6.96 0.83
CA PHE A 47 3.38 5.86 0.04
C PHE A 47 1.95 6.15 -0.38
N ILE A 48 1.11 6.59 0.56
CA ILE A 48 -0.30 6.93 0.31
C ILE A 48 -0.40 8.15 -0.61
N ALA A 49 0.48 9.14 -0.48
CA ALA A 49 0.47 10.32 -1.33
C ALA A 49 0.84 9.97 -2.77
N THR A 50 1.83 9.10 -2.96
CA THR A 50 2.42 8.79 -4.28
C THR A 50 1.71 7.66 -5.03
N ILE A 51 0.95 6.79 -4.37
CA ILE A 51 0.24 5.70 -5.05
C ILE A 51 -0.74 6.23 -6.10
N PRO A 52 -0.58 5.87 -7.39
CA PRO A 52 -1.41 6.39 -8.47
C PRO A 52 -2.82 5.77 -8.49
N TYR A 53 -3.00 4.64 -7.81
CA TYR A 53 -4.21 3.84 -7.87
C TYR A 53 -5.31 4.30 -6.90
N PHE A 54 -5.02 5.22 -5.98
CA PHE A 54 -5.99 5.72 -5.00
C PHE A 54 -6.53 7.09 -5.42
N SER A 55 -7.85 7.27 -5.29
CA SER A 55 -8.46 8.59 -5.42
C SER A 55 -7.98 9.54 -4.32
N ILE A 56 -8.09 10.84 -4.58
CA ILE A 56 -7.75 11.89 -3.60
C ILE A 56 -8.54 11.69 -2.29
N GLU A 57 -9.83 11.38 -2.39
CA GLU A 57 -10.70 11.13 -1.23
C GLU A 57 -10.22 9.94 -0.37
N LEU A 58 -9.77 8.85 -1.00
CA LEU A 58 -9.23 7.71 -0.28
C LEU A 58 -7.88 8.04 0.39
N LYS A 59 -7.04 8.84 -0.27
CA LYS A 59 -5.80 9.34 0.32
C LYS A 59 -6.09 10.22 1.53
N ASP A 60 -7.06 11.13 1.42
CA ASP A 60 -7.48 12.00 2.52
C ASP A 60 -8.04 11.21 3.70
N PHE A 61 -8.80 10.15 3.45
CA PHE A 61 -9.25 9.21 4.49
C PHE A 61 -8.06 8.55 5.20
N LEU A 62 -7.10 8.04 4.44
CA LEU A 62 -5.95 7.33 4.98
C LEU A 62 -4.97 8.26 5.71
N VAL A 63 -4.77 9.49 5.25
CA VAL A 63 -3.92 10.48 5.92
C VAL A 63 -4.60 11.07 7.17
N GLY A 64 -5.93 10.94 7.28
CA GLY A 64 -6.69 11.44 8.43
C GLY A 64 -7.19 12.87 8.26
N ASN A 65 -7.26 13.35 7.01
CA ASN A 65 -7.88 14.63 6.66
C ASN A 65 -9.41 14.57 6.77
N LEU A 66 -10.00 13.36 6.73
CA LEU A 66 -11.42 13.13 6.96
C LEU A 66 -11.70 12.77 8.41
N THR A 67 -12.79 13.32 8.96
CA THR A 67 -13.28 13.02 10.32
C THR A 67 -13.87 11.62 10.47
N VAL A 68 -14.23 10.99 9.35
CA VAL A 68 -14.74 9.62 9.30
C VAL A 68 -13.57 8.65 9.55
N GLN A 69 -13.69 7.81 10.57
CA GLN A 69 -12.64 6.82 10.93
C GLN A 69 -12.96 5.39 10.47
N THR A 70 -14.20 5.16 10.04
CA THR A 70 -14.71 3.83 9.69
C THR A 70 -15.53 3.94 8.41
N ILE A 71 -15.27 3.05 7.47
CA ILE A 71 -16.04 2.90 6.24
C ILE A 71 -16.58 1.47 6.15
N ILE A 72 -17.69 1.29 5.44
CA ILE A 72 -18.23 -0.04 5.15
C ILE A 72 -17.72 -0.42 3.78
N ILE A 73 -17.03 -1.56 3.69
CA ILE A 73 -16.46 -2.03 2.42
C ILE A 73 -16.96 -3.44 2.08
N SER A 74 -16.99 -3.74 0.78
CA SER A 74 -17.19 -5.11 0.29
C SER A 74 -15.88 -5.88 0.35
N GLN A 75 -15.96 -7.22 0.40
CA GLN A 75 -14.75 -8.06 0.35
C GLN A 75 -13.96 -7.88 -0.95
N ASP A 76 -14.64 -7.59 -2.05
CA ASP A 76 -13.98 -7.39 -3.35
C ASP A 76 -13.23 -6.06 -3.37
N TRP A 77 -13.80 -5.02 -2.74
CA TRP A 77 -13.09 -3.75 -2.56
C TRP A 77 -11.83 -3.92 -1.71
N GLU A 78 -11.91 -4.67 -0.61
CA GLU A 78 -10.77 -4.98 0.25
C GLU A 78 -9.64 -5.70 -0.51
N LYS A 79 -10.00 -6.69 -1.33
CA LYS A 79 -9.04 -7.40 -2.19
C LYS A 79 -8.39 -6.46 -3.20
N ASP A 80 -9.16 -5.58 -3.83
CA ASP A 80 -8.63 -4.63 -4.81
C ASP A 80 -7.75 -3.57 -4.17
N PHE A 81 -8.08 -3.11 -2.96
CA PHE A 81 -7.24 -2.25 -2.14
C PHE A 81 -5.88 -2.91 -1.85
N ALA A 82 -5.89 -4.15 -1.37
CA ALA A 82 -4.67 -4.90 -1.09
C ALA A 82 -3.85 -5.13 -2.36
N ARG A 83 -4.49 -5.52 -3.48
CA ARG A 83 -3.82 -5.73 -4.78
C ARG A 83 -3.13 -4.46 -5.28
N LYS A 84 -3.83 -3.31 -5.24
CA LYS A 84 -3.28 -2.02 -5.68
C LYS A 84 -2.14 -1.55 -4.78
N SER A 85 -2.24 -1.78 -3.48
CA SER A 85 -1.17 -1.51 -2.51
C SER A 85 0.08 -2.35 -2.80
N ILE A 86 -0.08 -3.66 -3.03
CA ILE A 86 1.04 -4.56 -3.35
C ILE A 86 1.69 -4.17 -4.69
N ALA A 87 0.87 -3.88 -5.71
CA ALA A 87 1.35 -3.46 -7.01
C ALA A 87 2.22 -2.20 -6.91
N TRP A 88 1.81 -1.22 -6.10
CA TRP A 88 2.63 -0.02 -5.88
C TRP A 88 3.86 -0.28 -5.02
N ALA A 89 3.74 -1.08 -3.96
CA ALA A 89 4.87 -1.45 -3.10
C ALA A 89 5.98 -2.19 -3.85
N THR A 90 5.64 -2.91 -4.91
CA THR A 90 6.58 -3.63 -5.79
C THR A 90 6.93 -2.86 -7.06
N ASP A 91 6.43 -1.63 -7.24
CA ASP A 91 6.74 -0.82 -8.41
C ASP A 91 8.16 -0.25 -8.30
N PRO A 92 8.98 -0.33 -9.36
CA PRO A 92 10.30 0.32 -9.40
C PRO A 92 10.24 1.84 -9.17
N LYS A 93 9.13 2.50 -9.51
CA LYS A 93 8.92 3.94 -9.25
C LYS A 93 8.85 4.27 -7.76
N TRP A 94 8.42 3.31 -6.93
CA TRP A 94 8.38 3.45 -5.47
C TRP A 94 9.69 3.02 -4.82
N THR A 95 10.25 1.89 -5.26
CA THR A 95 11.41 1.24 -4.63
C THR A 95 12.76 1.72 -5.16
N GLU A 96 12.77 2.52 -6.22
CA GLU A 96 13.98 2.96 -6.96
C GLU A 96 14.86 1.81 -7.48
N THR A 97 14.35 0.57 -7.46
CA THR A 97 15.06 -0.66 -7.82
C THR A 97 14.10 -1.58 -8.57
N ASP A 98 14.57 -2.34 -9.56
CA ASP A 98 13.72 -3.28 -10.29
C ASP A 98 13.28 -4.45 -9.38
N MET A 99 12.04 -4.39 -8.91
CA MET A 99 11.38 -5.41 -8.09
C MET A 99 10.53 -6.39 -8.91
N SER A 100 10.73 -6.46 -10.23
CA SER A 100 9.96 -7.34 -11.12
C SER A 100 9.95 -8.80 -10.67
N PHE A 101 10.98 -9.27 -9.96
CA PHE A 101 11.02 -10.61 -9.37
C PHE A 101 9.94 -10.86 -8.30
N LEU A 102 9.62 -9.87 -7.47
CA LEU A 102 8.49 -9.92 -6.51
C LEU A 102 7.16 -9.79 -7.22
N ALA A 103 7.11 -8.98 -8.29
CA ALA A 103 5.92 -8.79 -9.11
C ALA A 103 5.52 -10.05 -9.91
N THR A 104 6.44 -11.01 -10.12
CA THR A 104 6.17 -12.24 -10.89
C THR A 104 5.03 -13.09 -10.31
N ASN A 105 4.79 -13.01 -8.99
CA ASN A 105 3.67 -13.69 -8.33
C ASN A 105 2.31 -12.98 -8.54
N PHE A 106 2.33 -11.77 -9.11
CA PHE A 106 1.16 -10.91 -9.31
C PHE A 106 0.90 -10.60 -10.80
N LYS A 107 1.49 -11.35 -11.74
CA LYS A 107 1.48 -11.10 -13.20
C LYS A 107 0.11 -11.05 -13.92
N ASN A 108 -1.00 -11.33 -13.23
CA ASN A 108 -2.35 -11.34 -13.81
C ASN A 108 -3.21 -10.14 -13.39
N VAL A 109 -2.61 -8.97 -13.12
CA VAL A 109 -3.37 -7.80 -12.67
C VAL A 109 -3.61 -6.85 -13.84
N VAL A 110 -4.81 -6.89 -14.41
CA VAL A 110 -5.36 -5.78 -15.19
C VAL A 110 -5.81 -4.72 -14.19
N ILE A 111 -4.96 -3.72 -13.91
CA ILE A 111 -5.33 -2.59 -13.05
C ILE A 111 -6.19 -1.63 -13.88
N GLY A 112 -7.52 -1.82 -13.83
CA GLY A 112 -8.49 -0.85 -14.36
C GLY A 112 -8.91 0.16 -13.28
N ASP A 113 -9.12 1.42 -13.72
CA ASP A 113 -9.59 2.64 -13.03
C ASP A 113 -9.19 2.90 -11.56
N ALA A 114 -9.17 4.17 -11.16
CA ALA A 114 -8.76 4.56 -9.81
C ALA A 114 -9.68 3.94 -8.74
N LEU A 115 -9.11 3.47 -7.62
CA LEU A 115 -9.90 2.99 -6.48
C LEU A 115 -10.46 4.19 -5.72
N THR A 116 -11.78 4.30 -5.69
CA THR A 116 -12.51 5.33 -4.95
C THR A 116 -13.02 4.79 -3.61
N MET A 117 -13.35 5.68 -2.69
CA MET A 117 -14.06 5.27 -1.47
C MET A 117 -15.41 4.62 -1.83
N PRO A 118 -15.82 3.54 -1.13
CA PRO A 118 -17.16 3.01 -1.24
C PRO A 118 -18.12 3.90 -0.44
N TYR A 119 -19.29 4.17 -1.03
CA TYR A 119 -20.41 4.86 -0.39
C TYR A 119 -21.21 3.93 0.52
#